data_AF-A0AAD2G967-F1
#
_entry.id   AF-A0AAD2G967-F1
#
_cell.length_a   1.000
_cell.length_b   1.000
_cell.length_c   1.000
_cell.angle_alpha   90.00
_cell.angle_beta   90.00
_cell.angle_gamma   90.00
#
_symmetry.space_group_name_H-M   'P 1'
#
loop_
_entity.id
_entity.type
_entity.pdbx_description
1 polymer ?
#
loop_
_entity_poly.entity_id
_entity_poly.type
_entity_poly.pdbx_seq_one_letter_code
_entity_poly.pdbx_strand_id
1 'polypeptide(L)'
;MALSTFPRSESSHFFIFSFFSRAAMDIIIGQNNKAVAFLRNQEVSKASEALSAALKCLRSLQCVAPHSMDCCDERYAHSDYLDRSMLLSKVDESNTEANNEEFIYRHGIILHSEVADADIITTILLFNTAIAYHMLAIEQRRHQVLQKARRLYELAYNACGDLDDNILFQFVVINNIFIIDRKLGNKKAMPNDCLAHLLSLFMILVDQGHEMHLRHVQGFLVNLPSTADAAVAA
;
A
#
# COMPACT_ATOMS: atom_id res chain seq x y z
N MET A 1 49.05 36.67 19.96
CA MET A 1 47.81 36.19 20.63
C MET A 1 47.04 35.38 19.61
N ALA A 2 47.07 34.04 19.72
CA ALA A 2 46.27 33.13 18.91
C ALA A 2 45.14 32.60 19.78
N LEU A 3 43.90 32.87 19.40
CA LEU A 3 42.70 32.36 20.08
C LEU A 3 42.45 30.93 19.63
N SER A 4 42.63 29.97 20.54
CA SER A 4 42.26 28.57 20.33
C SER A 4 40.74 28.42 20.30
N THR A 5 40.18 28.20 19.11
CA THR A 5 38.80 27.79 18.93
C THR A 5 38.62 26.36 19.42
N PHE A 6 37.88 26.19 20.52
CA PHE A 6 37.44 24.87 21.00
C PHE A 6 36.43 24.26 20.02
N PRO A 7 36.55 22.95 19.68
CA PRO A 7 35.55 22.26 18.87
C PRO A 7 34.25 22.13 19.66
N ARG A 8 33.15 22.66 19.10
CA ARG A 8 31.79 22.50 19.65
C ARG A 8 31.34 21.04 19.53
N SER A 9 30.74 20.52 20.59
CA SER A 9 30.25 19.14 20.74
C SER A 9 28.98 18.86 19.92
N GLU A 10 29.05 18.92 18.59
CA GLU A 10 27.91 18.58 17.73
C GLU A 10 27.65 17.07 17.65
N SER A 11 28.63 16.23 18.00
CA SER A 11 28.52 14.77 17.86
C SER A 11 27.46 14.12 18.77
N SER A 12 27.18 14.66 19.96
CA SER A 12 26.29 13.99 20.92
C SER A 12 24.81 14.02 20.53
N HIS A 13 24.36 15.06 19.83
CA HIS A 13 22.96 15.17 19.39
C HIS A 13 22.63 14.20 18.24
N PHE A 14 23.60 13.92 17.38
CA PHE A 14 23.45 13.02 16.24
C PHE A 14 23.20 11.57 16.68
N PHE A 15 23.97 11.07 17.67
CA PHE A 15 23.82 9.70 18.17
C PHE A 15 22.46 9.43 18.83
N ILE A 16 21.96 10.40 19.59
CA ILE A 16 20.66 10.26 20.27
C ILE A 16 19.54 10.19 19.22
N PHE A 17 19.57 11.05 18.21
CA PHE A 17 18.57 11.04 17.14
C PHE A 17 18.58 9.75 16.32
N SER A 18 19.76 9.24 15.95
CA SER A 18 19.86 7.98 15.18
C SER A 18 19.30 6.77 15.94
N PHE A 19 19.50 6.72 17.27
CA PHE A 19 18.99 5.64 18.10
C PHE A 19 17.45 5.68 18.21
N PHE A 20 16.89 6.86 18.46
CA PHE A 20 15.44 7.03 18.52
C PHE A 20 14.75 6.71 17.20
N SER A 21 15.36 7.10 16.06
CA SER A 21 14.84 6.79 14.73
C SER A 21 14.75 5.28 14.49
N ARG A 22 15.82 4.54 14.79
CA ARG A 22 15.83 3.07 14.61
C ARG A 22 14.78 2.36 15.45
N ALA A 23 14.68 2.70 16.74
CA ALA A 23 13.68 2.10 17.62
C ALA A 23 12.24 2.40 17.16
N ALA A 24 11.99 3.61 16.66
CA ALA A 24 10.68 3.96 16.09
C ALA A 24 10.37 3.14 14.83
N MET A 25 11.35 2.94 13.93
CA MET A 25 11.18 2.12 12.74
C MET A 25 10.88 0.65 13.08
N ASP A 26 11.58 0.07 14.06
CA ASP A 26 11.31 -1.29 14.52
C ASP A 26 9.87 -1.42 15.06
N ILE A 27 9.37 -0.41 15.77
CA ILE A 27 7.97 -0.36 16.24
C ILE A 27 7.01 -0.29 15.05
N ILE A 28 7.27 0.58 14.07
CA ILE A 28 6.42 0.73 12.88
C ILE A 28 6.33 -0.59 12.11
N ILE A 29 7.47 -1.22 11.82
CA ILE A 29 7.56 -2.50 11.12
C ILE A 29 6.84 -3.59 11.90
N GLY A 30 7.07 -3.68 13.21
CA GLY A 30 6.42 -4.65 14.09
C GLY A 30 4.90 -4.50 14.11
N GLN A 31 4.39 -3.27 14.20
CA GLN A 31 2.95 -2.99 14.17
C GLN A 31 2.33 -3.31 12.81
N ASN A 32 2.99 -2.95 11.71
CA ASN A 32 2.55 -3.30 10.36
C ASN A 32 2.42 -4.82 10.19
N ASN A 33 3.48 -5.55 10.50
CA ASN A 33 3.52 -7.00 10.26
C ASN A 33 2.53 -7.74 11.15
N LYS A 34 2.31 -7.25 12.38
CA LYS A 34 1.23 -7.70 13.26
C LYS A 34 -0.15 -7.45 12.64
N ALA A 35 -0.38 -6.29 12.03
CA ALA A 35 -1.63 -5.99 11.34
C ALA A 35 -1.86 -6.90 10.12
N VAL A 36 -0.81 -7.22 9.35
CA VAL A 36 -0.91 -8.18 8.24
C VAL A 36 -1.33 -9.57 8.74
N ALA A 37 -0.78 -10.03 9.87
CA ALA A 37 -1.21 -11.27 10.49
C ALA A 37 -2.69 -11.22 10.92
N PHE A 38 -3.14 -10.10 11.49
CA PHE A 38 -4.55 -9.90 11.81
C PHE A 38 -5.45 -9.91 10.57
N LEU A 39 -5.04 -9.29 9.46
CA LEU A 39 -5.78 -9.32 8.19
C LEU A 39 -5.94 -10.76 7.67
N ARG A 40 -4.88 -11.57 7.72
CA ARG A 40 -4.93 -13.00 7.34
C ARG A 40 -5.92 -13.79 8.20
N ASN A 41 -6.00 -13.48 9.48
CA ASN A 41 -6.91 -14.11 10.43
C ASN A 41 -8.31 -13.48 10.46
N GLN A 42 -8.62 -12.56 9.54
CA GLN A 42 -9.89 -11.80 9.49
C GLN A 42 -10.19 -11.00 10.79
N GLU A 43 -9.18 -10.67 11.58
CA GLU A 43 -9.31 -9.84 12.78
C GLU A 43 -9.20 -8.35 12.44
N VAL A 44 -10.10 -7.87 11.57
CA VAL A 44 -9.99 -6.57 10.88
C VAL A 44 -9.90 -5.38 11.84
N SER A 45 -10.66 -5.40 12.94
CA SER A 45 -10.60 -4.35 13.97
C SER A 45 -9.20 -4.23 14.57
N LYS A 46 -8.57 -5.35 14.94
CA LYS A 46 -7.22 -5.36 15.51
C LYS A 46 -6.17 -4.92 14.48
N ALA A 47 -6.34 -5.30 13.21
CA ALA A 47 -5.49 -4.81 12.13
C ALA A 47 -5.53 -3.29 12.03
N SER A 48 -6.74 -2.71 12.06
CA SER A 48 -6.93 -1.25 11.97
C SER A 48 -6.30 -0.48 13.15
N GLU A 49 -6.35 -1.06 14.36
CA GLU A 49 -5.73 -0.48 15.56
C GLU A 49 -4.21 -0.48 15.47
N ALA A 50 -3.62 -1.62 15.08
CA ALA A 50 -2.17 -1.75 14.91
C ALA A 50 -1.63 -0.80 13.83
N LEU A 51 -2.33 -0.67 12.69
CA LEU A 51 -1.95 0.26 11.62
C LEU A 51 -2.10 1.73 12.04
N SER A 52 -3.14 2.05 12.82
CA SER A 52 -3.29 3.39 13.42
C SER A 52 -2.14 3.72 14.37
N ALA A 53 -1.67 2.75 15.17
CA ALA A 53 -0.51 2.93 16.02
C ALA A 53 0.78 3.15 15.21
N ALA A 54 0.98 2.36 14.14
CA ALA A 54 2.12 2.52 13.24
C ALA A 54 2.15 3.92 12.58
N LEU A 55 1.02 4.37 12.01
CA LEU A 55 0.90 5.69 11.39
C LEU A 55 1.11 6.84 12.38
N LYS A 56 0.65 6.71 13.62
CA LYS A 56 0.92 7.70 14.68
C LYS A 56 2.41 7.76 15.00
N CYS A 57 3.09 6.61 15.08
CA CYS A 57 4.52 6.55 15.32
C CYS A 57 5.31 7.20 14.17
N LEU A 58 4.97 6.87 12.92
CA LEU A 58 5.57 7.47 11.73
C LEU A 58 5.39 8.99 11.71
N ARG A 59 4.17 9.47 11.99
CA ARG A 59 3.90 10.92 12.04
C ARG A 59 4.73 11.62 13.12
N SER A 60 4.86 11.01 14.30
CA SER A 60 5.71 11.56 15.37
C SER A 60 7.17 11.64 14.93
N LEU A 61 7.67 10.64 14.20
CA LEU A 61 9.02 10.64 13.65
C LEU A 61 9.23 11.77 12.63
N GLN A 62 8.28 11.94 11.70
CA GLN A 62 8.30 13.00 10.69
C GLN A 62 8.25 14.42 11.31
N CYS A 63 7.55 14.60 12.42
CA CYS A 63 7.50 15.89 13.11
C CYS A 63 8.84 16.29 13.76
N VAL A 64 9.69 15.33 14.14
CA VAL A 64 10.96 15.62 14.81
C VAL A 64 12.09 15.91 13.81
N ALA A 65 12.00 15.40 12.58
CA ALA A 65 13.01 15.60 11.54
C ALA A 65 12.39 16.02 10.19
N PRO A 66 11.86 17.24 10.08
CA PRO A 66 11.17 17.66 8.88
C PRO A 66 12.05 17.79 7.63
N HIS A 67 13.37 18.02 7.73
CA HIS A 67 14.19 18.45 6.58
C HIS A 67 15.72 18.19 6.65
N SER A 68 16.22 16.95 6.82
CA SER A 68 17.69 16.76 6.72
C SER A 68 18.18 15.48 6.04
N MET A 69 17.43 14.93 5.10
CA MET A 69 17.86 13.72 4.39
C MET A 69 17.81 13.91 2.88
N ASP A 70 18.49 14.96 2.40
CA ASP A 70 19.09 14.97 1.06
C ASP A 70 20.28 13.99 1.08
N CYS A 71 19.98 12.70 1.26
CA CYS A 71 20.97 11.64 1.08
C CYS A 71 21.03 11.30 -0.40
N CYS A 72 22.23 11.48 -0.95
CA CYS A 72 22.58 11.37 -2.35
C CYS A 72 22.13 10.03 -2.98
N ASP A 73 21.38 10.12 -4.08
CA ASP A 73 21.42 9.27 -5.28
C ASP A 73 21.43 7.72 -5.18
N GLU A 74 21.06 7.12 -4.04
CA GLU A 74 20.81 5.66 -3.94
C GLU A 74 19.38 5.26 -4.36
N ARG A 75 18.61 6.16 -4.98
CA ARG A 75 17.18 5.95 -5.33
C ARG A 75 16.92 4.80 -6.32
N TYR A 76 17.95 4.25 -6.97
CA TYR A 76 17.79 3.23 -8.00
C TYR A 76 17.70 1.78 -7.48
N ALA A 77 17.99 1.51 -6.21
CA ALA A 77 18.10 0.13 -5.73
C ALA A 77 16.77 -0.52 -5.29
N HIS A 78 15.65 0.22 -5.24
CA HIS A 78 14.40 -0.24 -4.63
C HIS A 78 13.14 -0.01 -5.47
N SER A 79 13.30 0.20 -6.77
CA SER A 79 12.17 0.66 -7.57
C SER A 79 11.05 -0.37 -7.73
N ASP A 80 11.33 -1.69 -7.64
CA ASP A 80 10.32 -2.77 -7.70
C ASP A 80 9.93 -3.34 -6.33
N TYR A 81 10.29 -2.67 -5.23
CA TYR A 81 10.18 -3.24 -3.88
C TYR A 81 8.74 -3.62 -3.50
N LEU A 82 7.74 -2.80 -3.88
CA LEU A 82 6.34 -3.07 -3.51
C LEU A 82 5.84 -4.33 -4.21
N ASP A 83 6.10 -4.44 -5.52
CA ASP A 83 5.71 -5.59 -6.32
C ASP A 83 6.36 -6.86 -5.76
N ARG A 84 7.67 -6.85 -5.50
CA ARG A 84 8.37 -7.98 -4.89
C ARG A 84 7.79 -8.37 -3.53
N SER A 85 7.46 -7.38 -2.69
CA SER A 85 6.89 -7.62 -1.36
C SER A 85 5.48 -8.20 -1.44
N MET A 86 4.69 -7.81 -2.44
CA MET A 86 3.37 -8.39 -2.71
C MET A 86 3.48 -9.84 -3.18
N LEU A 87 4.45 -10.16 -4.03
CA LEU A 87 4.70 -11.51 -4.54
C LEU A 87 5.21 -12.47 -3.46
N LEU A 88 5.97 -11.98 -2.48
CA LEU A 88 6.46 -12.80 -1.37
C LEU A 88 5.35 -13.18 -0.37
N SER A 89 4.20 -12.50 -0.41
CA SER A 89 3.06 -12.87 0.41
C SER A 89 2.47 -14.18 -0.14
N LYS A 90 2.73 -15.29 0.55
CA LYS A 90 2.08 -16.57 0.24
C LYS A 90 0.56 -16.35 0.28
N VAL A 91 -0.06 -16.34 -0.88
CA VAL A 91 -1.51 -16.28 -1.00
C VAL A 91 -2.01 -17.70 -0.78
N ASP A 92 -2.71 -17.94 0.33
CA ASP A 92 -3.36 -19.23 0.56
C ASP A 92 -4.37 -19.48 -0.58
N GLU A 93 -4.02 -20.39 -1.49
CA GLU A 93 -4.78 -20.72 -2.70
C GLU A 93 -6.12 -21.40 -2.40
N SER A 94 -6.31 -21.88 -1.17
CA SER A 94 -7.41 -22.77 -0.79
C SER A 94 -8.79 -22.09 -0.66
N ASN A 95 -8.87 -20.77 -0.63
CA ASN A 95 -10.13 -20.06 -0.31
C ASN A 95 -10.76 -19.32 -1.50
N THR A 96 -10.38 -19.63 -2.74
CA THR A 96 -11.06 -19.07 -3.92
C THR A 96 -12.34 -19.86 -4.15
N GLU A 97 -13.37 -19.64 -3.32
CA GLU A 97 -14.71 -20.13 -3.65
C GLU A 97 -15.14 -19.46 -4.96
N ALA A 98 -15.37 -20.28 -5.99
CA ALA A 98 -15.78 -19.89 -7.34
C ALA A 98 -17.22 -19.33 -7.41
N ASN A 99 -17.69 -18.70 -6.32
CA ASN A 99 -18.86 -17.85 -6.36
C ASN A 99 -18.46 -16.61 -7.19
N ASN A 100 -19.37 -16.11 -8.02
CA ASN A 100 -19.21 -14.90 -8.85
C ASN A 100 -19.02 -13.60 -8.02
N GLU A 101 -18.33 -13.69 -6.89
CA GLU A 101 -18.02 -12.57 -6.03
C GLU A 101 -16.91 -11.72 -6.64
N GLU A 102 -17.06 -10.42 -6.42
CA GLU A 102 -16.10 -9.40 -6.81
C GLU A 102 -14.72 -9.72 -6.22
N PHE A 103 -13.69 -9.70 -7.05
CA PHE A 103 -12.32 -9.89 -6.58
C PHE A 103 -11.82 -8.63 -5.87
N ILE A 104 -11.47 -8.78 -4.59
CA ILE A 104 -10.84 -7.72 -3.82
C ILE A 104 -9.49 -8.25 -3.37
N TYR A 105 -8.43 -7.49 -3.58
CA TYR A 105 -7.14 -7.84 -3.02
C TYR A 105 -7.14 -7.54 -1.51
N ARG A 106 -6.95 -8.57 -0.69
CA ARG A 106 -7.06 -8.51 0.79
C ARG A 106 -5.74 -8.73 1.53
N HIS A 107 -4.63 -8.93 0.82
CA HIS A 107 -3.37 -9.34 1.43
C HIS A 107 -2.53 -8.12 1.80
N GLY A 108 -2.24 -7.95 3.08
CA GLY A 108 -1.33 -6.87 3.49
C GLY A 108 0.11 -7.11 3.03
N ILE A 109 0.85 -6.03 2.80
CA ILE A 109 2.28 -6.04 2.44
C ILE A 109 3.11 -6.04 3.73
N ILE A 110 4.04 -6.99 3.83
CA ILE A 110 4.98 -7.10 4.96
C ILE A 110 6.09 -6.07 4.77
N LEU A 111 6.45 -5.39 5.86
CA LEU A 111 7.65 -4.55 5.91
C LEU A 111 8.83 -5.39 6.35
N HIS A 112 9.87 -5.40 5.54
CA HIS A 112 11.14 -6.03 5.84
C HIS A 112 12.04 -5.07 6.62
N SER A 113 12.89 -5.60 7.52
CA SER A 113 13.78 -4.80 8.38
C SER A 113 14.81 -3.98 7.60
N GLU A 114 15.08 -4.38 6.37
CA GLU A 114 16.03 -3.73 5.46
C GLU A 114 15.47 -2.47 4.82
N VAL A 115 14.15 -2.23 4.89
CA VAL A 115 13.53 -1.03 4.31
C VAL A 115 13.76 0.17 5.22
N ALA A 116 14.54 1.12 4.73
CA ALA A 116 14.74 2.41 5.38
C ALA A 116 13.95 3.55 4.71
N ASP A 117 13.43 3.32 3.51
CA ASP A 117 12.75 4.34 2.72
C ASP A 117 11.39 4.72 3.34
N ALA A 118 11.29 5.98 3.75
CA ALA A 118 10.11 6.53 4.42
C ALA A 118 8.89 6.59 3.49
N ASP A 119 9.07 6.79 2.19
CA ASP A 119 7.98 6.88 1.22
C ASP A 119 7.41 5.49 0.94
N ILE A 120 8.27 4.48 0.81
CA ILE A 120 7.85 3.06 0.71
C ILE A 120 7.09 2.64 1.97
N ILE A 121 7.61 2.95 3.15
CA ILE A 121 6.95 2.63 4.43
C ILE A 121 5.60 3.34 4.54
N THR A 122 5.54 4.62 4.20
CA THR A 122 4.30 5.41 4.20
C THR A 122 3.28 4.77 3.27
N THR A 123 3.69 4.43 2.04
CA THR A 123 2.86 3.79 1.02
C THR A 123 2.28 2.47 1.52
N ILE A 124 3.11 1.58 2.07
CA ILE A 124 2.68 0.28 2.60
C ILE A 124 1.70 0.44 3.76
N LEU A 125 1.97 1.37 4.69
CA LEU A 125 1.08 1.61 5.82
C LEU A 125 -0.27 2.16 5.37
N LEU A 126 -0.29 3.12 4.43
CA LEU A 126 -1.52 3.66 3.87
C LEU A 126 -2.32 2.56 3.15
N PHE A 127 -1.65 1.75 2.33
CA PHE A 127 -2.25 0.64 1.60
C PHE A 127 -2.86 -0.41 2.54
N ASN A 128 -2.09 -0.90 3.52
CA ASN A 128 -2.58 -1.88 4.50
C ASN A 128 -3.73 -1.31 5.34
N THR A 129 -3.68 0.00 5.67
CA THR A 129 -4.80 0.69 6.34
C THR A 129 -6.03 0.74 5.44
N ALA A 130 -5.86 1.03 4.16
CA ALA A 130 -6.95 1.02 3.19
C ALA A 130 -7.61 -0.36 3.10
N ILE A 131 -6.84 -1.45 3.09
CA ILE A 131 -7.35 -2.83 3.16
C ILE A 131 -8.18 -3.03 4.43
N ALA A 132 -7.63 -2.71 5.60
CA ALA A 132 -8.34 -2.91 6.87
C ALA A 132 -9.67 -2.14 6.89
N TYR A 133 -9.69 -0.89 6.45
CA TYR A 133 -10.94 -0.11 6.35
C TYR A 133 -11.90 -0.65 5.29
N HIS A 134 -11.40 -1.16 4.15
CA HIS A 134 -12.23 -1.77 3.12
C HIS A 134 -12.93 -3.02 3.67
N MET A 135 -12.19 -3.92 4.31
CA MET A 135 -12.76 -5.13 4.91
C MET A 135 -13.77 -4.78 6.01
N LEU A 136 -13.44 -3.82 6.87
CA LEU A 136 -14.33 -3.36 7.94
C LEU A 136 -15.63 -2.76 7.39
N ALA A 137 -15.53 -2.00 6.29
CA ALA A 137 -16.69 -1.42 5.63
C ALA A 137 -17.61 -2.47 5.03
N ILE A 138 -17.06 -3.57 4.50
CA ILE A 138 -17.83 -4.71 3.98
C ILE A 138 -18.55 -5.41 5.13
N GLU A 139 -17.85 -5.74 6.22
CA GLU A 139 -18.44 -6.38 7.42
C GLU A 139 -19.57 -5.53 8.03
N GLN A 140 -19.35 -4.22 8.17
CA GLN A 140 -20.30 -3.31 8.81
C GLN A 140 -21.34 -2.73 7.86
N ARG A 141 -21.20 -2.94 6.55
CA ARG A 141 -22.02 -2.32 5.48
C ARG A 141 -22.09 -0.79 5.59
N ARG A 142 -20.95 -0.15 5.90
CA ARG A 142 -20.88 1.31 6.14
C ARG A 142 -20.19 2.07 5.00
N HIS A 143 -20.96 2.86 4.27
CA HIS A 143 -20.45 3.66 3.14
C HIS A 143 -19.37 4.68 3.55
N GLN A 144 -19.50 5.29 4.74
CA GLN A 144 -18.51 6.27 5.23
C GLN A 144 -17.13 5.63 5.46
N VAL A 145 -17.10 4.39 5.96
CA VAL A 145 -15.86 3.63 6.18
C VAL A 145 -15.26 3.27 4.82
N LEU A 146 -16.10 2.93 3.84
CA LEU A 146 -15.68 2.62 2.48
C LEU A 146 -15.08 3.85 1.76
N GLN A 147 -15.67 5.04 1.90
CA GLN A 147 -15.10 6.29 1.40
C GLN A 147 -13.74 6.60 2.02
N LYS A 148 -13.54 6.28 3.30
CA LYS A 148 -12.25 6.43 3.96
C LYS A 148 -11.21 5.45 3.40
N ALA A 149 -11.59 4.20 3.15
CA ALA A 149 -10.73 3.22 2.48
C ALA A 149 -10.29 3.72 1.10
N ARG A 150 -11.23 4.26 0.30
CA ARG A 150 -10.95 4.86 -1.01
C ARG A 150 -9.88 5.95 -0.93
N ARG A 151 -10.06 6.92 -0.03
CA ARG A 151 -9.08 8.01 0.18
C ARG A 151 -7.71 7.50 0.58
N LEU A 152 -7.64 6.45 1.41
CA LEU A 152 -6.37 5.85 1.82
C LEU A 152 -5.67 5.15 0.65
N TYR A 153 -6.41 4.50 -0.25
CA TYR A 153 -5.85 3.96 -1.49
C TYR A 153 -5.31 5.06 -2.40
N GLU A 154 -6.03 6.16 -2.58
CA GLU A 154 -5.55 7.31 -3.36
C GLU A 154 -4.27 7.92 -2.75
N LEU A 155 -4.22 8.05 -1.42
CA LEU A 155 -3.01 8.52 -0.73
C LEU A 155 -1.85 7.54 -0.90
N ALA A 156 -2.09 6.22 -0.84
CA ALA A 156 -1.06 5.22 -1.06
C ALA A 156 -0.53 5.25 -2.50
N TYR A 157 -1.44 5.39 -3.49
CA TYR A 157 -1.08 5.54 -4.89
C TYR A 157 -0.19 6.76 -5.12
N ASN A 158 -0.56 7.91 -4.53
CA ASN A 158 0.21 9.15 -4.68
C ASN A 158 1.51 9.19 -3.86
N ALA A 159 1.61 8.39 -2.79
CA ALA A 159 2.83 8.27 -1.99
C ALA A 159 3.86 7.34 -2.63
N CYS A 160 3.41 6.41 -3.47
CA CYS A 160 4.26 5.61 -4.32
C CYS A 160 4.85 6.53 -5.38
N GLY A 161 6.10 6.94 -5.21
CA GLY A 161 6.78 7.94 -6.05
C GLY A 161 6.86 7.53 -7.53
N ASP A 162 7.98 6.92 -7.93
CA ASP A 162 8.10 6.43 -9.30
C ASP A 162 7.21 5.20 -9.49
N LEU A 163 6.11 5.42 -10.21
CA LEU A 163 5.07 4.43 -10.42
C LEU A 163 5.52 3.38 -11.43
N ASP A 164 6.44 3.72 -12.34
CA ASP A 164 6.76 2.91 -13.52
C ASP A 164 7.28 1.51 -13.16
N ASP A 165 7.88 1.36 -11.98
CA ASP A 165 8.49 0.11 -11.52
C ASP A 165 7.61 -0.73 -10.55
N ASN A 166 6.45 -0.22 -10.11
CA ASN A 166 5.55 -0.91 -9.16
C ASN A 166 4.17 -1.22 -9.79
N ILE A 167 4.19 -1.86 -10.95
CA ILE A 167 3.02 -2.12 -11.80
C ILE A 167 1.95 -2.95 -11.08
N LEU A 168 2.35 -4.00 -10.36
CA LEU A 168 1.41 -4.87 -9.63
C LEU A 168 0.73 -4.09 -8.49
N PHE A 169 1.49 -3.30 -7.74
CA PHE A 169 0.94 -2.45 -6.69
C PHE A 169 -0.11 -1.49 -7.26
N GLN A 170 0.23 -0.77 -8.32
CA GLN A 170 -0.70 0.14 -9.00
C GLN A 170 -1.98 -0.59 -9.43
N PHE A 171 -1.82 -1.72 -10.11
CA PHE A 171 -2.92 -2.53 -10.61
C PHE A 171 -3.88 -2.92 -9.47
N VAL A 172 -3.34 -3.39 -8.35
CA VAL A 172 -4.12 -3.79 -7.18
C VAL A 172 -4.84 -2.62 -6.53
N VAL A 173 -4.16 -1.48 -6.37
CA VAL A 173 -4.75 -0.27 -5.78
C VAL A 173 -5.92 0.22 -6.62
N ILE A 174 -5.73 0.32 -7.94
CA ILE A 174 -6.76 0.80 -8.86
C ILE A 174 -7.95 -0.17 -8.90
N ASN A 175 -7.72 -1.49 -8.96
CA ASN A 175 -8.80 -2.48 -8.87
C ASN A 175 -9.62 -2.32 -7.57
N ASN A 176 -8.95 -2.16 -6.43
CA ASN A 176 -9.64 -2.01 -5.15
C ASN A 176 -10.45 -0.69 -5.07
N ILE A 177 -9.93 0.41 -5.64
CA ILE A 177 -10.68 1.68 -5.77
C ILE A 177 -11.92 1.48 -6.64
N PHE A 178 -11.79 0.81 -7.79
CA PHE A 178 -12.90 0.52 -8.68
C PHE A 178 -14.03 -0.26 -7.98
N ILE A 179 -13.69 -1.30 -7.22
CA ILE A 179 -14.68 -2.05 -6.43
C ILE A 179 -15.39 -1.16 -5.41
N ILE A 180 -14.65 -0.30 -4.72
CA ILE A 180 -15.25 0.66 -3.78
C ILE A 180 -16.24 1.58 -4.50
N ASP A 181 -15.86 2.15 -5.63
CA ASP A 181 -16.72 3.08 -6.38
C ASP A 181 -18.01 2.38 -6.85
N ARG A 182 -17.93 1.13 -7.31
CA ARG A 182 -19.11 0.31 -7.63
C ARG A 182 -20.03 0.13 -6.41
N LYS A 183 -19.46 -0.25 -5.26
CA LYS A 183 -20.22 -0.43 -4.01
C LYS A 183 -20.84 0.85 -3.47
N LEU A 184 -20.23 2.01 -3.72
CA LEU A 184 -20.77 3.31 -3.34
C LEU A 184 -21.94 3.76 -4.24
N GLY A 185 -22.32 2.97 -5.25
CA GLY A 185 -23.39 3.33 -6.18
C GLY A 185 -22.96 4.40 -7.18
N ASN A 186 -21.67 4.70 -7.29
CA ASN A 186 -21.12 5.46 -8.40
C ASN A 186 -21.13 4.56 -9.64
N LYS A 187 -22.32 4.30 -10.17
CA LYS A 187 -22.56 3.42 -11.33
C LYS A 187 -22.05 3.97 -12.66
N LYS A 188 -21.29 5.08 -12.64
CA LYS A 188 -20.51 5.41 -13.84
C LYS A 188 -19.63 4.19 -14.08
N ALA A 189 -19.76 3.59 -15.26
CA ALA A 189 -18.81 2.60 -15.72
C ALA A 189 -17.41 3.12 -15.38
N MET A 190 -16.54 2.22 -14.91
CA MET A 190 -15.12 2.52 -14.67
C MET A 190 -14.67 3.57 -15.70
N PRO A 191 -14.20 4.77 -15.29
CA PRO A 191 -13.84 5.78 -16.26
C PRO A 191 -12.97 5.12 -17.32
N ASN A 192 -13.32 5.27 -18.60
CA ASN A 192 -12.68 4.52 -19.68
C ASN A 192 -11.15 4.60 -19.60
N ASP A 193 -10.63 5.73 -19.13
CA ASP A 193 -9.21 5.99 -18.90
C ASP A 193 -8.61 5.05 -17.83
N CYS A 194 -9.34 4.77 -16.75
CA CYS A 194 -8.91 3.86 -15.69
C CYS A 194 -8.88 2.40 -16.18
N LEU A 195 -9.88 1.99 -16.98
CA LEU A 195 -9.91 0.66 -17.59
C LEU A 195 -8.79 0.51 -18.61
N ALA A 196 -8.61 1.50 -19.49
CA ALA A 196 -7.53 1.52 -20.46
C ALA A 196 -6.15 1.48 -19.78
N HIS A 197 -5.99 2.21 -18.68
CA HIS A 197 -4.76 2.18 -17.89
C HIS A 197 -4.50 0.81 -17.27
N LEU A 198 -5.50 0.19 -16.63
CA LEU A 198 -5.36 -1.18 -16.09
C LEU A 198 -5.06 -2.22 -17.18
N LEU A 199 -5.72 -2.13 -18.34
CA LEU A 199 -5.43 -3.01 -19.47
C LEU A 199 -4.00 -2.79 -20.00
N SER A 200 -3.51 -1.55 -20.01
CA SER A 200 -2.13 -1.25 -20.40
C SER A 200 -1.13 -1.86 -19.42
N LEU A 201 -1.36 -1.73 -18.10
CA LEU A 201 -0.54 -2.37 -17.08
C LEU A 201 -0.57 -3.90 -17.21
N PHE A 202 -1.73 -4.48 -17.50
CA PHE A 202 -1.86 -5.91 -17.76
C PHE A 202 -1.03 -6.36 -18.95
N MET A 203 -1.08 -5.64 -20.08
CA MET A 203 -0.29 -5.98 -21.26
C MET A 203 1.21 -5.97 -20.93
N ILE A 204 1.68 -4.98 -20.15
CA ILE A 204 3.08 -4.92 -19.72
C ILE A 204 3.45 -6.15 -18.85
N LEU A 205 2.58 -6.54 -17.90
CA LEU A 205 2.82 -7.73 -17.07
C LEU A 205 2.87 -9.03 -17.90
N VAL A 206 2.02 -9.15 -18.93
CA VAL A 206 2.02 -10.30 -19.83
C VAL A 206 3.30 -10.34 -20.66
N ASP A 207 3.72 -9.20 -21.22
CA ASP A 207 4.94 -9.10 -22.04
C ASP A 207 6.22 -9.41 -21.24
N GLN A 208 6.22 -9.11 -19.94
CA GLN A 208 7.33 -9.43 -19.02
C GLN A 208 7.38 -10.90 -18.57
N GLY A 209 6.42 -11.75 -18.97
CA GLY A 209 6.41 -13.18 -18.61
C GLY A 209 6.10 -13.46 -17.14
N HIS A 210 5.44 -12.53 -16.47
CA HIS A 210 5.19 -12.53 -15.05
C HIS A 210 3.99 -13.45 -14.67
N GLU A 211 4.17 -14.77 -14.79
CA GLU A 211 3.09 -15.76 -14.57
C GLU A 211 2.43 -15.69 -13.18
N MET A 212 3.21 -15.43 -12.11
CA MET A 212 2.66 -15.31 -10.74
C MET A 212 1.69 -14.11 -10.58
N HIS A 213 1.84 -13.08 -11.41
CA HIS A 213 0.98 -11.89 -11.38
C HIS A 213 -0.39 -12.19 -11.98
N LEU A 214 -0.50 -13.24 -12.81
CA LEU A 214 -1.73 -13.59 -13.52
C LEU A 214 -2.88 -13.88 -12.57
N ARG A 215 -2.67 -14.34 -11.32
CA ARG A 215 -3.80 -14.57 -10.41
C ARG A 215 -4.48 -13.27 -9.96
N HIS A 216 -3.69 -12.27 -9.57
CA HIS A 216 -4.23 -10.97 -9.19
C HIS A 216 -4.90 -10.28 -10.38
N VAL A 217 -4.33 -10.47 -11.56
CA VAL A 217 -4.92 -9.97 -12.80
C VAL A 217 -6.19 -10.75 -13.19
N GLN A 218 -6.19 -12.07 -13.11
CA GLN A 218 -7.38 -12.91 -13.37
C GLN A 218 -8.52 -12.51 -12.45
N GLY A 219 -8.22 -12.27 -11.17
CA GLY A 219 -9.19 -11.73 -10.22
C GLY A 219 -9.80 -10.42 -10.72
N PHE A 220 -8.98 -9.47 -11.16
CA PHE A 220 -9.48 -8.24 -11.77
C PHE A 220 -10.35 -8.48 -13.01
N LEU A 221 -10.02 -9.44 -13.87
CA LEU A 221 -10.83 -9.73 -15.06
C LEU A 221 -12.26 -10.14 -14.69
N VAL A 222 -12.46 -10.77 -13.53
CA VAL A 222 -13.80 -11.09 -12.99
C VAL A 222 -14.58 -9.83 -12.59
N ASN A 223 -13.89 -8.74 -12.28
CA ASN A 223 -14.54 -7.48 -11.92
C ASN A 223 -14.95 -6.63 -13.13
N LEU A 224 -14.41 -6.94 -14.32
CA LEU A 224 -14.78 -6.21 -15.53
C LEU A 224 -16.27 -6.38 -15.81
N PRO A 225 -16.97 -5.29 -16.16
CA PRO A 225 -18.36 -5.41 -16.59
C PRO A 225 -18.41 -6.35 -17.79
N SER A 226 -19.31 -7.33 -17.75
CA SER A 226 -19.51 -8.20 -18.91
C SER A 226 -19.95 -7.32 -20.08
N THR A 227 -19.48 -7.61 -21.29
CA THR A 227 -19.86 -6.84 -22.49
C THR A 227 -21.38 -6.83 -22.72
N ALA A 228 -22.11 -7.78 -22.12
CA ALA A 228 -23.57 -7.81 -22.11
C ALA A 228 -24.19 -6.70 -21.24
N ASP A 229 -23.57 -6.32 -20.13
CA ASP A 229 -24.06 -5.26 -19.24
C ASP A 229 -23.83 -3.86 -19.82
N ALA A 230 -22.76 -3.68 -20.61
CA ALA A 230 -22.44 -2.42 -21.26
C ALA A 230 -23.46 -2.03 -22.35
N ALA A 231 -24.07 -3.00 -23.02
CA ALA A 231 -25.08 -2.77 -24.06
C ALA A 231 -26.45 -2.35 -23.51
N VAL A 232 -26.71 -2.56 -22.22
CA VAL A 232 -27.97 -2.18 -21.55
C VAL A 232 -27.88 -0.79 -20.92
N ALA A 233 -26.67 -0.27 -20.71
CA ALA A 233 -26.41 1.04 -20.10
C ALA A 233 -26.12 2.16 -21.11
N ALA A 234 -25.98 1.83 -22.40
CA ALA A 234 -25.82 2.77 -23.51
C ALA A 234 -27.18 3.07 -24.18
#